data_AF-A0A5P8VWK2-F1
#
_entry.id   AF-A0A5P8VWK2-F1
#
_cell.length_a   1.000
_cell.length_b   1.000
_cell.length_c   1.000
_cell.angle_alpha   90.00
_cell.angle_beta   90.00
_cell.angle_gamma   90.00
#
_symmetry.space_group_name_H-M   'P 1'
#
loop_
_entity.id
_entity.type
_entity.pdbx_description
1 polymer ?
#
loop_
_entity_poly.entity_id
_entity_poly.type
_entity_poly.pdbx_seq_one_letter_code
_entity_poly.pdbx_strand_id
1 'polypeptide(L)' 'MVNTSRSHPTPTDSTSDIPPLESGDRLIRPEFERRYNAMPNLKKAELIEGVVYVASPLHFS' A
#
# COMPACT_ATOMS: atom_id res chain seq x y z
N MET A 1 5.95 -32.45 -31.86
CA MET A 1 4.91 -31.43 -31.66
C MET A 1 5.18 -30.70 -30.36
N VAL A 2 5.37 -29.39 -30.42
CA VAL A 2 5.64 -28.54 -29.25
C VAL A 2 4.33 -28.34 -28.48
N ASN A 3 4.22 -28.84 -27.24
CA ASN A 3 3.09 -28.50 -26.38
C ASN A 3 3.47 -27.30 -25.52
N THR A 4 3.25 -26.12 -26.10
CA THR A 4 3.21 -24.85 -25.37
C THR A 4 1.88 -24.78 -24.63
N SER A 5 1.87 -25.14 -23.36
CA SER A 5 0.89 -24.62 -22.41
C SER A 5 1.66 -24.09 -21.22
N ARG A 6 2.34 -22.96 -21.43
CA ARG A 6 2.68 -22.07 -20.31
C ARG A 6 1.35 -21.61 -19.73
N SER A 7 0.84 -22.33 -18.74
CA SER A 7 -0.03 -21.74 -17.75
C SER A 7 0.80 -20.67 -17.04
N HIS A 8 0.83 -19.47 -17.63
CA HIS A 8 1.13 -18.28 -16.86
C HIS A 8 0.06 -18.26 -15.76
N PRO A 9 0.39 -18.40 -14.47
CA PRO A 9 -0.42 -17.72 -13.50
C PRO A 9 -0.37 -16.26 -13.95
N THR A 10 -1.50 -15.74 -14.41
CA THR A 10 -1.69 -14.30 -14.43
C THR A 10 -1.30 -13.82 -13.04
N PRO A 11 -0.44 -12.80 -12.88
CA PRO A 11 -0.23 -12.21 -11.56
C PRO A 11 -1.60 -11.70 -11.14
N THR A 12 -2.26 -12.52 -10.34
CA THR A 12 -3.61 -12.27 -9.89
C THR A 12 -3.51 -11.04 -9.03
N ASP A 13 -4.28 -10.05 -9.42
CA ASP A 13 -4.54 -8.78 -8.78
C ASP A 13 -4.83 -8.98 -7.28
N SER A 14 -3.75 -9.11 -6.51
CA SER A 14 -3.77 -9.36 -5.07
C SER A 14 -3.47 -8.04 -4.39
N THR A 15 -4.36 -7.07 -4.59
CA THR A 15 -4.40 -5.83 -3.77
C THR A 15 -4.55 -6.15 -2.28
N SER A 16 -4.94 -7.38 -1.95
CA SER A 16 -5.08 -7.97 -0.62
C SER A 16 -3.79 -8.02 0.22
N ASP A 17 -2.60 -7.99 -0.39
CA ASP A 17 -1.33 -8.23 0.32
C ASP A 17 -0.49 -6.96 0.54
N ILE A 18 -1.00 -5.77 0.20
CA ILE A 18 -0.28 -4.51 0.45
C ILE A 18 -0.43 -4.14 1.93
N PRO A 19 0.65 -4.13 2.74
CA PRO A 19 0.54 -3.74 4.13
C PRO A 19 0.02 -2.30 4.24
N PRO A 20 -0.84 -2.00 5.22
CA PRO A 20 -1.31 -0.64 5.43
C PRO A 20 -0.14 0.29 5.78
N LEU A 21 -0.38 1.60 5.65
CA LEU A 21 0.49 2.62 6.23
C LEU A 21 0.26 2.68 7.74
N GLU A 22 1.31 2.48 8.52
CA GLU A 22 1.27 2.67 9.97
C GLU A 22 2.11 3.88 10.38
N SER A 23 1.65 4.64 11.38
CA SER A 23 2.44 5.75 11.93
C SER A 23 3.75 5.24 12.51
N GLY A 24 4.86 5.81 12.07
CA GLY A 24 6.21 5.40 12.46
C GLY A 24 6.92 4.49 11.45
N ASP A 25 6.20 3.98 10.43
CA ASP A 25 6.83 3.23 9.34
C ASP A 25 7.92 4.05 8.67
N ARG A 26 9.04 3.40 8.33
CA ARG A 26 10.13 4.02 7.59
C ARG A 26 10.08 3.58 6.13
N LEU A 27 9.64 4.47 5.25
CA LEU A 27 9.43 4.18 3.83
C LEU A 27 10.14 5.19 2.94
N ILE A 28 10.52 4.73 1.76
CA ILE A 28 10.85 5.62 0.65
C ILE A 28 9.56 6.05 -0.07
N ARG A 29 9.63 7.21 -0.73
CA ARG A 29 8.48 7.81 -1.44
C ARG A 29 7.71 6.84 -2.36
N PRO A 30 8.35 6.02 -3.22
CA PRO A 30 7.62 5.11 -4.11
C PRO A 30 6.79 4.05 -3.37
N GLU A 31 7.30 3.51 -2.26
CA GLU A 31 6.56 2.51 -1.47
C GLU A 31 5.41 3.15 -0.69
N PHE A 32 5.62 4.36 -0.17
CA PHE A 32 4.54 5.16 0.43
C PHE A 32 3.42 5.42 -0.57
N GLU A 33 3.73 5.87 -1.79
CA GLU A 33 2.73 6.15 -2.83
C GLU A 33 1.95 4.89 -3.23
N ARG A 34 2.64 3.75 -3.37
CA ARG A 34 2.01 2.47 -3.66
C ARG A 34 1.00 2.07 -2.58
N ARG A 35 1.38 2.15 -1.31
CA ARG A 35 0.49 1.79 -0.18
C ARG A 35 -0.65 2.79 -0.03
N TYR A 36 -0.37 4.08 -0.16
CA TYR A 36 -1.38 5.15 -0.06
C TYR A 36 -2.48 4.97 -1.10
N ASN A 37 -2.11 4.71 -2.36
CA ASN A 37 -3.07 4.48 -3.45
C ASN A 37 -3.91 3.21 -3.26
N ALA A 38 -3.41 2.23 -2.52
CA ALA A 38 -4.13 1.00 -2.20
C ALA A 38 -5.12 1.16 -1.02
N MET A 39 -5.13 2.31 -0.34
CA MET A 39 -5.98 2.56 0.84
C MET A 39 -7.01 3.66 0.58
N PRO A 40 -8.08 3.40 -0.21
CA PRO A 40 -9.06 4.43 -0.59
C PRO A 40 -9.84 5.04 0.58
N ASN A 41 -9.91 4.35 1.73
CA ASN A 41 -10.63 4.80 2.91
C ASN A 41 -9.74 5.50 3.95
N LEU A 42 -8.45 5.69 3.67
CA LEU A 42 -7.52 6.37 4.56
C LEU A 42 -7.81 7.87 4.57
N LYS A 43 -8.10 8.44 5.75
CA LYS A 43 -8.44 9.86 5.87
C LYS A 43 -7.28 10.76 5.45
N LYS A 44 -6.09 10.50 5.98
CA LYS A 44 -4.87 11.22 5.62
C LYS A 44 -3.63 10.49 6.16
N ALA A 45 -2.57 10.46 5.36
CA ALA A 45 -1.22 10.13 5.81
C ALA A 45 -0.19 11.02 5.11
N GLU A 46 0.95 11.22 5.76
CA GLU A 46 2.06 12.03 5.25
C GLU A 46 3.38 11.26 5.40
N LEU A 47 4.29 11.48 4.45
CA LEU A 47 5.67 10.99 4.52
C LEU A 47 6.61 12.17 4.81
N ILE A 48 7.18 12.20 6.01
CA ILE A 48 8.05 13.28 6.49
C ILE A 48 9.42 12.67 6.82
N GLU A 49 10.46 13.09 6.11
CA GLU A 49 11.84 12.57 6.29
C GLU A 49 11.94 11.03 6.26
N GLY A 50 11.08 10.39 5.47
CA GLY A 50 11.01 8.93 5.36
C GLY A 50 10.22 8.24 6.47
N VAL A 51 9.57 8.99 7.37
CA VAL A 51 8.68 8.46 8.41
C VAL A 51 7.22 8.74 8.04
N VAL A 52 6.38 7.72 8.16
CA VAL A 52 4.94 7.79 7.91
C VAL A 52 4.22 8.35 9.14
N TYR A 53 3.28 9.26 8.91
CA TYR A 53 2.36 9.78 9.92
C TYR A 53 0.92 9.63 9.41
N VAL A 54 0.13 8.78 10.05
CA VAL A 54 -1.30 8.61 9.77
C VAL A 54 -2.10 9.50 10.72
N ALA A 55 -2.97 10.36 10.16
CA ALA A 55 -3.85 11.18 10.98
C ALA A 55 -5.00 10.32 11.50
N SER A 56 -5.05 10.11 12.83
CA SER A 56 -6.24 9.55 13.46
C SER A 56 -7.32 10.64 13.55
N PRO A 57 -8.60 10.34 13.27
CA PRO A 57 -9.67 11.29 13.51
C PRO A 57 -9.74 11.62 15.00
N LEU A 58 -9.34 12.83 15.38
CA LEU A 58 -9.64 13.36 16.69
C LEU A 58 -11.15 13.53 16.80
N HIS A 59 -11.81 12.60 17.48
CA HIS A 59 -13.18 12.83 17.93
C HIS A 59 -13.09 13.77 19.15
N PHE A 60 -13.44 15.04 18.95
CA PHE A 60 -13.74 15.93 20.06
C PHE A 60 -15.06 15.44 20.66
N SER A 61 -15.00 14.80 21.83
CA SER A 61 -16.15 14.51 22.69
C SER A 61 -16.43 15.68 23.62
#